data_AF-A0A6I4Z545-F1
#
_entry.id   AF-A0A6I4Z545-F1
#
_cell.length_a   1.000
_cell.length_b   1.000
_cell.length_c   1.000
_cell.angle_alpha   90.00
_cell.angle_beta   90.00
_cell.angle_gamma   90.00
#
_symmetry.space_group_name_H-M   'P 1'
#
loop_
_entity.id
_entity.type
_entity.pdbx_description
1 polymer ?
#
loop_
_entity_poly.entity_id
_entity_poly.type
_entity_poly.pdbx_seq_one_letter_code
_entity_poly.pdbx_strand_id
1 'polypeptide(L)'
;MLAAAVAALPWFFDVVGIATDVRTWLIETFGLGLVIVAAVLLAWAVTAWFHKGEERLRFWRRILGYPFLGLFAWGALGLNSADWTVAGVALRDVTLGGEIGHAIVTGWVNVLVWIASAAVALALLAPHSSLMALRYSGRGVAYAWARRWPHQVLASFWRGLAAVARLFRPRRRAAAPVIGAPGAEPAVDPSPIIF
;
A
#
# COMPACT_ATOMS: atom_id res chain seq x y z
N MET A 1 2.60 -41.94 30.07
CA MET A 1 2.34 -41.80 28.61
C MET A 1 2.31 -40.35 28.13
N LEU A 2 1.63 -39.42 28.82
CA LEU A 2 1.64 -37.97 28.47
C LEU A 2 3.04 -37.33 28.45
N ALA A 3 3.91 -37.64 29.41
CA ALA A 3 5.28 -37.10 29.44
C ALA A 3 6.16 -37.59 28.27
N ALA A 4 5.98 -38.83 27.80
CA ALA A 4 6.68 -39.36 26.64
C ALA A 4 6.16 -38.75 25.32
N ALA A 5 4.86 -38.46 25.24
CA ALA A 5 4.27 -37.76 24.10
C ALA A 5 4.74 -36.30 24.01
N VAL A 6 4.85 -35.60 25.13
CA VAL A 6 5.40 -34.22 25.20
C VAL A 6 6.90 -34.18 24.91
N ALA A 7 7.65 -35.20 25.33
CA ALA A 7 9.08 -35.31 25.02
C ALA A 7 9.36 -35.68 23.55
N ALA A 8 8.40 -36.27 22.83
CA ALA A 8 8.51 -36.60 21.41
C ALA A 8 8.10 -35.45 20.48
N LEU A 9 7.34 -34.47 20.97
CA LEU A 9 6.91 -33.29 20.20
C LEU A 9 8.05 -32.56 19.47
N PRO A 10 9.24 -32.31 20.06
CA PRO A 10 10.34 -31.65 19.36
C PRO A 10 10.94 -32.44 18.19
N TRP A 11 10.71 -33.76 18.14
CA TRP A 11 11.18 -34.64 17.06
C TRP A 11 10.15 -34.78 15.92
N PHE A 12 8.87 -34.55 16.21
CA PHE A 12 7.80 -34.58 15.20
C PHE A 12 7.55 -33.21 14.57
N PHE A 13 7.82 -32.14 15.31
CA PHE A 13 7.70 -30.78 14.82
C PHE A 13 9.11 -30.22 14.66
N ASP A 14 9.52 -29.98 13.42
CA ASP A 14 10.71 -29.16 13.14
C ASP A 14 10.40 -27.73 13.58
N VAL A 15 10.60 -27.45 14.87
CA VAL A 15 10.32 -26.15 15.50
C VAL A 15 11.11 -25.06 14.79
N VAL A 16 12.31 -25.39 14.29
CA VAL A 16 13.17 -24.45 13.57
C VAL A 16 12.60 -24.18 12.17
N GLY A 17 12.23 -25.23 11.43
CA GLY A 17 11.57 -25.13 10.12
C GLY A 17 10.26 -24.35 10.17
N ILE A 18 9.40 -24.65 11.15
CA ILE A 18 8.13 -23.93 11.37
C ILE A 18 8.40 -22.47 11.73
N ALA A 19 9.40 -22.19 12.57
CA ALA A 19 9.75 -20.81 12.92
C ALA A 19 10.27 -20.02 11.70
N THR A 20 11.04 -20.64 10.82
CA THR A 20 11.49 -20.01 9.58
C THR A 20 10.35 -19.78 8.60
N ASP A 21 9.43 -20.73 8.44
CA ASP A 21 8.28 -20.60 7.55
C ASP A 21 7.32 -19.50 8.04
N VAL A 22 7.01 -19.49 9.35
CA VAL A 22 6.18 -18.45 9.96
C VAL A 22 6.84 -17.08 9.82
N ARG A 23 8.16 -16.98 10.02
CA ARG A 23 8.90 -15.74 9.83
C ARG A 23 8.83 -15.26 8.39
N THR A 24 9.06 -16.14 7.41
CA THR A 24 9.00 -15.80 5.99
C THR A 24 7.61 -15.32 5.61
N TRP A 25 6.57 -16.07 5.99
CA TRP A 25 5.18 -15.69 5.78
C TRP A 25 4.84 -14.34 6.42
N LEU A 26 5.31 -14.08 7.64
CA LEU A 26 5.13 -12.80 8.32
C LEU A 26 5.81 -11.64 7.55
N ILE A 27 7.03 -11.84 7.08
CA ILE A 27 7.77 -10.81 6.34
C ILE A 27 7.12 -10.56 4.97
N GLU A 28 6.67 -11.60 4.27
CA GLU A 28 6.00 -11.46 2.97
C GLU A 28 4.65 -10.75 3.12
N THR A 29 3.85 -11.18 4.09
CA THR A 29 2.50 -10.65 4.32
C THR A 29 2.53 -9.22 4.85
N PHE A 30 3.37 -8.95 5.86
CA PHE A 30 3.36 -7.70 6.60
C PHE A 30 4.50 -6.73 6.21
N GLY A 31 5.61 -7.22 5.65
CA GLY A 31 6.80 -6.41 5.39
C GLY A 31 7.31 -5.69 6.63
N LEU A 32 7.67 -4.41 6.46
CA LEU A 32 7.99 -3.50 7.57
C LEU A 32 6.75 -3.04 8.36
N GLY A 33 5.53 -3.48 7.99
CA GLY A 33 4.31 -3.23 8.74
C GLY A 33 4.39 -3.67 10.20
N LEU A 34 5.13 -4.75 10.50
CA LEU A 34 5.38 -5.19 11.87
C LEU A 34 6.11 -4.14 12.71
N VAL A 35 7.04 -3.38 12.10
CA VAL A 35 7.74 -2.27 12.77
C VAL A 35 6.76 -1.15 13.09
N ILE A 36 5.80 -0.88 12.21
CA ILE A 36 4.75 0.11 12.44
C ILE A 36 3.83 -0.32 13.58
N VAL A 37 3.41 -1.60 13.61
CA VAL A 37 2.61 -2.14 14.72
C VAL A 37 3.36 -1.99 16.04
N ALA A 38 4.64 -2.35 16.08
CA ALA A 38 5.48 -2.16 17.26
C ALA A 38 5.57 -0.69 17.67
N ALA A 39 5.73 0.23 16.70
CA ALA A 39 5.76 1.67 16.97
C ALA A 39 4.43 2.20 17.54
N VAL A 40 3.28 1.71 17.04
CA VAL A 40 1.95 2.07 17.56
C VAL A 40 1.78 1.57 19.00
N LEU A 41 2.15 0.33 19.28
CA LEU A 41 2.10 -0.24 20.63
C LEU A 41 3.01 0.54 21.60
N LEU A 42 4.20 0.90 21.16
CA LEU A 42 5.13 1.71 21.93
C LEU A 42 4.55 3.11 22.19
N ALA A 43 3.94 3.74 21.18
CA ALA A 43 3.26 5.02 21.35
C ALA A 43 2.10 4.94 22.36
N TRP A 44 1.33 3.86 22.35
CA TRP A 44 0.30 3.62 23.37
C TRP A 44 0.89 3.47 24.77
N ALA A 45 1.94 2.66 24.94
CA ALA A 45 2.61 2.46 26.22
C ALA A 45 3.17 3.78 26.77
N VAL A 46 3.86 4.54 25.94
CA VAL A 46 4.40 5.87 26.27
C VAL A 46 3.25 6.82 26.64
N THR A 47 2.16 6.85 25.88
CA THR A 47 1.01 7.72 26.18
C THR A 47 0.37 7.35 27.51
N ALA A 48 0.14 6.06 27.76
CA ALA A 48 -0.39 5.55 29.03
C ALA A 48 0.54 5.83 30.20
N TRP A 49 1.86 5.89 29.98
CA TRP A 49 2.83 6.19 31.02
C TRP A 49 2.86 7.68 31.38
N PHE A 50 3.02 8.56 30.39
CA PHE A 50 3.24 9.99 30.60
C PHE A 50 1.94 10.79 30.83
N HIS A 51 0.78 10.27 30.42
CA HIS A 51 -0.48 11.02 30.43
C HIS A 51 -1.51 10.44 31.40
N LYS A 52 -1.06 9.80 32.50
CA LYS A 52 -1.94 9.17 33.52
C LYS A 52 -2.97 10.11 34.16
N GLY A 53 -2.78 11.43 34.07
CA GLY A 53 -3.70 12.45 34.60
C GLY A 53 -4.33 13.34 33.53
N GLU A 54 -4.20 13.02 32.25
CA GLU A 54 -4.80 13.83 31.19
C GLU A 54 -6.33 13.64 31.15
N GLU A 55 -7.05 14.65 30.68
CA GLU A 55 -8.49 14.53 30.47
C GLU A 55 -8.81 13.32 29.58
N ARG A 56 -9.75 12.49 30.05
CA ARG A 56 -10.15 11.23 29.40
C ARG A 56 -10.37 11.39 27.90
N LEU A 57 -10.98 12.49 27.46
CA LEU A 57 -11.25 12.75 26.04
C LEU A 57 -9.96 12.96 25.22
N ARG A 58 -8.97 13.71 25.74
CA ARG A 58 -7.68 13.94 25.07
C ARG A 58 -6.86 12.65 24.98
N PHE A 59 -6.87 11.87 26.06
CA PHE A 59 -6.24 10.56 26.10
C PHE A 59 -6.79 9.62 25.02
N TRP A 60 -8.12 9.43 24.96
CA TRP A 60 -8.74 8.55 23.96
C TRP A 60 -8.50 9.01 22.52
N ARG A 61 -8.49 10.33 22.27
CA ARG A 61 -8.17 10.87 20.95
C ARG A 61 -6.76 10.47 20.50
N ARG A 62 -5.76 10.57 21.37
CA ARG A 62 -4.38 10.15 21.05
C ARG A 62 -4.31 8.65 20.80
N ILE A 63 -4.88 7.85 21.71
CA ILE A 63 -4.94 6.39 21.58
C ILE A 63 -5.55 5.97 20.24
N LEU A 64 -6.68 6.56 19.86
CA LEU A 64 -7.35 6.27 18.59
C LEU A 64 -6.59 6.84 17.38
N GLY A 65 -5.84 7.93 17.52
CA GLY A 65 -5.09 8.54 16.43
C GLY A 65 -3.90 7.69 15.93
N TYR A 66 -3.19 7.03 16.84
CA TYR A 66 -2.02 6.19 16.49
C TYR A 66 -2.30 5.06 15.50
N PRO A 67 -3.35 4.23 15.62
CA PRO A 67 -3.62 3.19 14.64
C PRO A 67 -3.96 3.75 13.25
N PHE A 68 -4.66 4.88 13.15
CA PHE A 68 -4.90 5.53 11.85
C PHE A 68 -3.60 6.07 11.24
N LEU A 69 -2.72 6.64 12.06
CA LEU A 69 -1.39 7.07 11.61
C LEU A 69 -0.55 5.88 11.15
N GLY A 70 -0.60 4.78 11.89
CA GLY A 70 0.07 3.52 11.55
C GLY A 70 -0.43 2.95 10.23
N LEU A 71 -1.75 2.87 10.04
CA LEU A 71 -2.34 2.42 8.78
C LEU A 71 -1.91 3.31 7.60
N PHE A 72 -1.88 4.62 7.80
CA PHE A 72 -1.41 5.55 6.78
C PHE A 72 0.08 5.33 6.45
N ALA A 73 0.94 5.25 7.46
CA ALA A 73 2.37 4.98 7.26
C ALA A 73 2.61 3.62 6.58
N TRP A 74 1.81 2.59 6.91
CA TRP A 74 1.95 1.26 6.34
C TRP A 74 1.54 1.23 4.86
N GLY A 75 0.43 1.89 4.50
CA GLY A 75 0.09 2.08 3.09
C GLY A 75 1.16 2.88 2.33
N ALA A 76 1.79 3.88 2.95
CA ALA A 76 2.89 4.62 2.34
C ALA A 76 4.11 3.72 2.05
N LEU A 77 4.42 2.77 2.94
CA LEU A 77 5.45 1.76 2.69
C LEU A 77 5.06 0.81 1.56
N GLY A 78 3.76 0.51 1.39
CA GLY A 78 3.24 -0.29 0.28
C GLY A 78 3.42 0.34 -1.11
N LEU A 79 3.64 1.66 -1.18
CA LEU A 79 3.97 2.37 -2.43
C LEU A 79 5.46 2.30 -2.77
N ASN A 80 6.31 1.90 -1.83
CA ASN A 80 7.75 1.89 -2.02
C ASN A 80 8.25 0.46 -2.29
N SER A 81 8.49 0.17 -3.57
CA SER A 81 9.26 -0.98 -4.03
C SER A 81 10.75 -0.60 -4.06
N ALA A 82 11.39 -0.59 -2.90
CA ALA A 82 12.84 -0.34 -2.83
C ALA A 82 13.60 -1.61 -3.29
N ASP A 83 14.63 -1.44 -4.11
CA ASP A 83 15.52 -2.51 -4.58
C ASP A 83 16.49 -3.00 -3.48
N TRP A 84 15.99 -3.19 -2.26
CA TRP A 84 16.79 -3.61 -1.11
C TRP A 84 16.52 -5.07 -0.77
N THR A 85 17.55 -5.79 -0.32
CA THR A 85 17.41 -7.13 0.24
C THR A 85 17.50 -7.05 1.75
N VAL A 86 16.42 -7.39 2.46
CA VAL A 86 16.41 -7.50 3.92
C VAL A 86 16.28 -8.97 4.30
N ALA A 87 17.26 -9.47 5.04
CA ALA A 87 17.30 -10.85 5.53
C ALA A 87 17.15 -11.95 4.44
N GLY A 88 17.66 -11.70 3.24
CA GLY A 88 17.64 -12.67 2.13
C GLY A 88 16.41 -12.59 1.23
N VAL A 89 15.43 -11.76 1.55
CA VAL A 89 14.24 -11.50 0.71
C VAL A 89 14.47 -10.21 -0.08
N ALA A 90 14.31 -10.27 -1.40
CA ALA A 90 14.37 -9.10 -2.26
C ALA A 90 13.05 -8.32 -2.16
N LEU A 91 13.09 -7.12 -1.56
CA LEU A 91 11.93 -6.24 -1.39
C LEU A 91 11.42 -5.64 -2.72
N ARG A 92 12.09 -5.94 -3.83
CA ARG A 92 11.58 -5.66 -5.17
C ARG A 92 10.33 -6.50 -5.48
N ASP A 93 10.25 -7.71 -4.94
CA ASP A 93 9.20 -8.68 -5.22
C ASP A 93 8.05 -8.57 -4.20
N VAL A 94 8.33 -8.01 -3.03
CA VAL A 94 7.36 -7.79 -1.95
C VAL A 94 7.63 -6.40 -1.39
N THR A 95 6.78 -5.42 -1.73
CA THR A 95 6.96 -4.00 -1.34
C THR A 95 7.34 -3.83 0.13
N LEU A 96 7.92 -2.68 0.53
CA LEU A 96 8.28 -2.44 1.94
C LEU A 96 7.09 -2.60 2.92
N GLY A 97 5.85 -2.45 2.44
CA GLY A 97 4.63 -2.69 3.22
C GLY A 97 4.10 -4.13 3.21
N GLY A 98 4.78 -5.08 2.57
CA GLY A 98 4.28 -6.43 2.35
C GLY A 98 3.09 -6.47 1.38
N GLU A 99 2.46 -7.63 1.25
CA GLU A 99 1.22 -7.79 0.49
C GLU A 99 0.08 -6.91 1.04
N ILE A 100 -0.03 -6.80 2.36
CA ILE A 100 -1.09 -5.99 3.01
C ILE A 100 -0.91 -4.50 2.71
N GLY A 101 0.32 -3.98 2.84
CA GLY A 101 0.61 -2.57 2.52
C GLY A 101 0.27 -2.23 1.08
N HIS A 102 0.61 -3.14 0.15
CA HIS A 102 0.23 -3.01 -1.25
C HIS A 102 -1.30 -3.11 -1.46
N ALA A 103 -1.97 -4.04 -0.78
CA ALA A 103 -3.42 -4.18 -0.81
C ALA A 103 -4.17 -2.90 -0.38
N ILE A 104 -3.63 -2.19 0.62
CA ILE A 104 -4.18 -0.92 1.12
C ILE A 104 -4.14 0.19 0.07
N VAL A 105 -3.18 0.16 -0.86
CA VAL A 105 -3.02 1.21 -1.88
C VAL A 105 -3.40 0.76 -3.29
N THR A 106 -3.81 -0.50 -3.45
CA THR A 106 -4.31 -1.03 -4.72
C THR A 106 -5.80 -0.79 -4.84
N GLY A 107 -6.17 0.08 -5.78
CA GLY A 107 -7.56 0.43 -6.07
C GLY A 107 -7.99 1.77 -5.50
N TRP A 108 -8.89 2.44 -6.21
CA TRP A 108 -9.25 3.83 -5.93
C TRP A 108 -9.98 4.00 -4.59
N VAL A 109 -10.84 3.05 -4.20
CA VAL A 109 -11.55 3.07 -2.90
C VAL A 109 -10.55 2.96 -1.76
N ASN A 110 -9.59 2.04 -1.87
CA ASN A 110 -8.60 1.79 -0.81
C ASN A 110 -7.70 3.01 -0.62
N VAL A 111 -7.28 3.66 -1.71
CA VAL A 111 -6.54 4.93 -1.65
C VAL A 111 -7.35 6.04 -0.97
N LEU A 112 -8.66 6.16 -1.23
CA LEU A 112 -9.50 7.14 -0.55
C LEU A 112 -9.61 6.85 0.95
N VAL A 113 -9.82 5.59 1.34
CA VAL A 113 -9.86 5.17 2.74
C VAL A 113 -8.52 5.42 3.42
N TRP A 114 -7.42 5.13 2.74
CA TRP A 114 -6.06 5.36 3.20
C TRP A 114 -5.78 6.85 3.43
N ILE A 115 -6.12 7.72 2.47
CA ILE A 115 -5.99 9.18 2.65
C ILE A 115 -6.92 9.68 3.77
N ALA A 116 -8.14 9.14 3.87
CA ALA A 116 -9.06 9.47 4.95
C ALA A 116 -8.49 9.09 6.32
N SER A 117 -7.79 7.94 6.44
CA SER A 117 -7.10 7.58 7.70
C SER A 117 -6.03 8.60 8.09
N ALA A 118 -5.30 9.16 7.12
CA ALA A 118 -4.34 10.24 7.38
C ALA A 118 -5.04 11.48 7.94
N ALA A 119 -6.16 11.87 7.34
CA ALA A 119 -6.96 13.01 7.79
C ALA A 119 -7.51 12.79 9.21
N VAL A 120 -8.02 11.59 9.51
CA VAL A 120 -8.50 11.21 10.84
C VAL A 120 -7.35 11.23 11.86
N ALA A 121 -6.19 10.67 11.51
CA ALA A 121 -5.01 10.69 12.37
C ALA A 121 -4.60 12.12 12.74
N LEU A 122 -4.53 13.03 11.76
CA LEU A 122 -4.21 14.43 11.99
C LEU A 122 -5.26 15.15 12.85
N ALA A 123 -6.55 14.91 12.58
CA ALA A 123 -7.64 15.50 13.36
C ALA A 123 -7.62 15.04 14.84
N LEU A 124 -7.22 13.80 15.08
CA LEU A 124 -7.15 13.20 16.42
C LEU A 124 -5.88 13.61 17.18
N LEU A 125 -4.71 13.55 16.54
CA LEU A 125 -3.41 13.80 17.17
C LEU A 125 -3.04 15.28 17.24
N ALA A 126 -3.45 16.08 16.24
CA ALA A 126 -3.10 17.49 16.12
C ALA A 126 -4.34 18.38 15.85
N PRO A 127 -5.28 18.49 16.81
CA PRO A 127 -6.49 19.30 16.64
C PRO A 127 -6.23 20.76 16.27
N HIS A 128 -5.28 21.41 16.96
CA HIS A 128 -5.00 22.83 16.76
C HIS A 128 -4.41 23.09 15.37
N SER A 129 -3.46 22.26 14.94
CA SER A 129 -2.88 22.33 13.59
C SER A 129 -3.91 22.04 12.51
N SER A 130 -4.79 21.05 12.75
CA SER A 130 -5.89 20.72 11.84
C SER A 130 -6.89 21.87 11.72
N LEU A 131 -7.24 22.53 12.84
CA LEU A 131 -8.10 23.71 12.84
C LEU A 131 -7.45 24.91 12.16
N MET A 132 -6.14 25.13 12.34
CA MET A 132 -5.43 26.15 11.58
C MET A 132 -5.44 25.86 10.09
N ALA A 133 -5.09 24.63 9.69
CA ALA A 133 -5.14 24.20 8.30
C ALA A 133 -6.55 24.40 7.72
N LEU A 134 -7.60 24.06 8.47
CA LEU A 134 -8.98 24.28 8.04
C LEU A 134 -9.30 25.78 7.86
N ARG A 135 -8.90 26.62 8.83
CA ARG A 135 -9.12 28.07 8.79
C ARG A 135 -8.39 28.76 7.63
N TYR A 136 -7.16 28.33 7.31
CA TYR A 136 -6.43 28.86 6.16
C TYR A 136 -6.90 28.24 4.84
N SER A 137 -7.28 26.96 4.84
CA SER A 137 -7.83 26.28 3.67
C SER A 137 -9.16 26.88 3.25
N GLY A 138 -10.00 27.39 4.16
CA GLY A 138 -11.27 28.02 3.81
C GLY A 138 -11.14 29.16 2.80
N ARG A 139 -10.08 29.98 2.90
CA ARG A 139 -9.80 31.04 1.91
C ARG A 139 -9.25 30.48 0.60
N GLY A 140 -8.38 29.47 0.66
CA GLY A 140 -7.83 28.80 -0.52
C GLY A 140 -8.87 27.99 -1.29
N VAL A 141 -9.76 27.30 -0.59
CA VAL A 141 -10.88 26.52 -1.12
C VAL A 141 -11.94 27.47 -1.66
N ALA A 142 -12.30 28.55 -0.97
CA ALA A 142 -13.22 29.55 -1.51
C ALA A 142 -12.65 30.21 -2.78
N TYR A 143 -11.34 30.50 -2.81
CA TYR A 143 -10.66 31.01 -3.99
C TYR A 143 -10.62 30.00 -5.14
N ALA A 144 -10.28 28.73 -4.86
CA ALA A 144 -10.28 27.64 -5.83
C ALA A 144 -11.68 27.34 -6.37
N TRP A 145 -12.70 27.41 -5.51
CA TRP A 145 -14.11 27.22 -5.85
C TRP A 145 -14.63 28.36 -6.72
N ALA A 146 -14.30 29.61 -6.38
CA ALA A 146 -14.59 30.79 -7.20
C ALA A 146 -13.92 30.71 -8.58
N ARG A 147 -12.73 30.09 -8.66
CA ARG A 147 -11.99 29.89 -9.91
C ARG A 147 -12.38 28.60 -10.66
N ARG A 148 -13.37 27.82 -10.18
CA ARG A 148 -13.84 26.54 -10.74
C ARG A 148 -12.77 25.44 -10.87
N TRP A 149 -11.71 25.53 -10.06
CA TRP A 149 -10.66 24.50 -9.99
C TRP A 149 -11.16 23.10 -9.60
N PRO A 150 -12.21 22.92 -8.76
CA PRO A 150 -12.71 21.59 -8.44
C PRO A 150 -13.10 20.81 -9.69
N HIS A 151 -13.73 21.46 -10.68
CA HIS A 151 -14.12 20.83 -11.93
C HIS A 151 -12.94 20.51 -12.83
N GLN A 152 -11.90 21.36 -12.82
CA GLN A 152 -10.68 21.14 -13.59
C GLN A 152 -9.79 20.05 -12.98
N VAL A 153 -9.65 20.03 -11.65
CA VAL A 153 -8.95 18.98 -10.91
C VAL A 153 -9.69 17.67 -11.05
N LEU A 154 -11.03 17.66 -10.96
CA LEU A 154 -11.83 16.46 -11.20
C LEU A 154 -11.71 15.97 -12.65
N ALA A 155 -11.67 16.87 -13.64
CA ALA A 155 -11.46 16.50 -15.04
C ALA A 155 -10.04 16.00 -15.31
N SER A 156 -9.01 16.58 -14.67
CA SER A 156 -7.63 16.09 -14.76
C SER A 156 -7.44 14.77 -14.02
N PHE A 157 -8.10 14.61 -12.88
CA PHE A 157 -8.17 13.37 -12.13
C PHE A 157 -8.87 12.27 -12.92
N TRP A 158 -10.01 12.54 -13.56
CA TRP A 158 -10.69 11.60 -14.46
C TRP A 158 -9.87 11.26 -15.69
N ARG A 159 -9.11 12.21 -16.24
CA ARG A 159 -8.17 11.95 -17.35
C ARG A 159 -7.02 11.06 -16.91
N GLY A 160 -6.46 11.29 -15.72
CA GLY A 160 -5.46 10.41 -15.10
C GLY A 160 -6.02 9.01 -14.83
N LEU A 161 -7.23 8.93 -14.26
CA LEU A 161 -7.93 7.67 -14.00
C LEU A 161 -8.23 6.90 -15.28
N ALA A 162 -8.64 7.60 -16.35
CA ALA A 162 -8.85 7.00 -17.66
C ALA A 162 -7.54 6.54 -18.32
N ALA A 163 -6.42 7.24 -18.11
CA ALA A 163 -5.11 6.83 -18.59
C ALA A 163 -4.61 5.57 -17.85
N VAL A 164 -4.79 5.52 -16.53
CA VAL A 164 -4.48 4.34 -15.71
C VAL A 164 -5.38 3.17 -16.09
N ALA A 165 -6.69 3.40 -16.24
CA ALA A 165 -7.64 2.36 -16.69
C ALA A 165 -7.32 1.84 -18.11
N ARG A 166 -6.74 2.67 -18.99
CA ARG A 166 -6.23 2.22 -20.30
C ARG A 166 -4.98 1.36 -20.17
N LEU A 167 -4.13 1.62 -19.18
CA LEU A 167 -2.96 0.79 -18.86
C LEU A 167 -3.38 -0.60 -18.37
N PHE A 168 -4.46 -0.67 -17.57
CA PHE A 168 -5.05 -1.93 -17.09
C PHE A 168 -6.06 -2.56 -18.06
N ARG A 169 -6.36 -1.91 -19.20
CA ARG A 169 -7.20 -2.51 -20.22
C ARG A 169 -6.39 -3.63 -20.88
N PRO A 170 -6.87 -4.89 -20.87
CA PRO A 170 -6.14 -5.98 -21.48
C PRO A 170 -5.88 -5.59 -22.93
N ARG A 171 -4.61 -5.47 -23.28
CA ARG A 171 -4.16 -5.33 -24.66
C ARG A 171 -4.79 -6.52 -25.36
N ARG A 172 -5.87 -6.32 -26.13
CA ARG A 172 -6.34 -7.33 -27.09
C ARG A 172 -5.07 -7.67 -27.84
N ARG A 173 -4.53 -8.88 -27.61
CA ARG A 173 -3.42 -9.41 -28.38
C ARG A 173 -3.87 -9.23 -29.83
N ALA A 174 -3.33 -8.22 -30.49
CA ALA A 174 -3.30 -8.21 -31.94
C ALA A 174 -2.68 -9.56 -32.25
N ALA A 175 -3.47 -10.40 -32.91
CA ALA A 175 -3.07 -11.75 -33.28
C ALA A 175 -1.64 -11.65 -33.79
N ALA A 176 -0.72 -12.32 -33.10
CA ALA A 176 0.64 -12.44 -33.58
C ALA A 176 0.53 -12.90 -35.04
N PRO A 177 1.24 -12.26 -35.99
CA PRO A 177 1.24 -12.76 -37.36
C PRO A 177 1.76 -14.19 -37.29
N VAL A 178 0.85 -15.16 -37.47
CA VAL A 178 1.20 -16.56 -37.64
C VAL A 178 1.89 -16.62 -39.00
N ILE A 179 3.22 -16.66 -38.98
CA ILE A 179 4.01 -17.03 -40.15
C ILE A 179 3.60 -18.47 -40.48
N GLY A 180 2.71 -18.63 -41.47
CA GLY A 180 2.18 -19.94 -41.88
C GLY A 180 0.66 -20.08 -41.94
N ALA A 181 -0.15 -19.01 -41.91
CA ALA A 181 -1.58 -19.14 -42.20
C ALA A 181 -1.80 -19.67 -43.64
N PRO A 182 -2.66 -20.69 -43.84
CA PRO A 182 -2.93 -21.27 -45.16
C PRO A 182 -3.73 -20.26 -45.99
N GLY A 183 -3.01 -19.53 -46.84
CA GLY A 183 -3.57 -18.44 -47.65
C GLY A 183 -2.62 -17.26 -47.90
N ALA A 184 -1.41 -17.28 -47.35
CA ALA A 184 -0.37 -16.33 -47.76
C ALA A 184 0.17 -16.72 -49.14
N GLU A 185 -0.43 -16.16 -50.20
CA GLU A 185 0.19 -16.16 -51.52
C GLU A 185 1.55 -15.47 -51.42
N PRO A 186 2.65 -16.10 -51.88
CA PRO A 186 3.91 -15.40 -52.00
C PRO A 186 3.73 -14.32 -53.07
N ALA A 187 3.79 -13.06 -52.66
CA ALA A 187 4.04 -11.96 -53.57
C ALA A 187 5.46 -12.14 -54.14
N VAL A 188 5.58 -12.96 -55.18
CA VAL A 188 6.74 -13.03 -56.04
C VAL A 188 6.77 -11.69 -56.77
N ASP A 189 7.71 -10.83 -56.38
CA ASP A 189 8.07 -9.63 -57.12
C ASP A 189 9.02 -10.05 -58.25
N PRO A 190 8.60 -10.06 -59.53
CA PRO A 190 9.47 -10.37 -60.64
C PRO A 190 10.26 -9.10 -61.01
N SER A 191 11.20 -8.70 -60.17
CA SER A 191 12.23 -7.76 -60.61
C SER A 191 13.25 -8.50 -61.49
N PRO A 192 13.51 -8.02 -62.72
CA PRO A 192 14.41 -8.71 -63.63
C PRO A 192 15.84 -8.62 -63.09
N ILE A 193 16.48 -9.78 -62.94
CA ILE A 193 17.92 -9.89 -62.69
C ILE A 193 18.61 -9.35 -63.95
N ILE A 194 19.13 -8.13 -63.85
CA ILE A 194 20.03 -7.57 -64.85
C ILE A 194 21.40 -8.18 -64.58
N PHE A 195 21.86 -9.02 -65.52
CA PHE A 195 23.23 -9.52 -65.59
C PHE A 195 24.21 -8.42 -66.00
#